data_AF-A0A447L1W3-F1
#
_entry.id   AF-A0A447L1W3-F1
#
_cell.length_a   1.000
_cell.length_b   1.000
_cell.length_c   1.000
_cell.angle_alpha   90.00
_cell.angle_beta   90.00
_cell.angle_gamma   90.00
#
_symmetry.space_group_name_H-M   'P 1'
#
loop_
_entity.id
_entity.type
_entity.pdbx_description
1 polymer ?
#
loop_
_entity_poly.entity_id
_entity_poly.type
_entity_poly.pdbx_seq_one_letter_code
_entity_poly.pdbx_strand_id
1 'polypeptide(L)' 'MSTTMLLLIALAGVLLLLLMVIKAKVQPFVALLVVSLLVALAAGIPTGEVMKVMTAGMGGVLGSVTIIIGLGAMLAG' A
#
# COMPACT_ATOMS: atom_id res chain seq x y z
N MET A 1 -13.31 -16.23 3.94
CA MET A 1 -12.74 -15.79 5.24
C MET A 1 -13.79 -14.96 5.96
N SER A 2 -13.87 -15.02 7.29
CA SER A 2 -14.81 -14.16 8.03
C SER A 2 -14.41 -12.68 7.88
N THR A 3 -15.40 -11.79 7.75
CA THR A 3 -15.17 -10.33 7.60
C THR A 3 -14.29 -9.77 8.72
N THR A 4 -14.46 -10.28 9.94
CA THR A 4 -13.64 -9.96 11.11
C THR A 4 -12.16 -10.24 10.88
N MET A 5 -11.83 -11.35 10.23
CA MET A 5 -10.44 -11.72 9.95
C MET A 5 -9.81 -10.79 8.91
N LEU A 6 -10.55 -10.42 7.85
CA LEU A 6 -10.08 -9.45 6.85
C LEU A 6 -9.85 -8.06 7.46
N LEU A 7 -10.75 -7.63 8.34
CA LEU A 7 -10.59 -6.37 9.09
C LEU A 7 -9.34 -6.39 9.97
N LEU A 8 -9.09 -7.49 10.69
CA LEU A 8 -7.88 -7.64 11.50
C LEU A 8 -6.60 -7.61 10.65
N ILE A 9 -6.60 -8.30 9.50
CA ILE A 9 -5.47 -8.29 8.56
C ILE A 9 -5.24 -6.87 8.01
N ALA A 10 -6.30 -6.16 7.63
CA ALA A 10 -6.20 -4.78 7.15
C ALA A 10 -5.62 -3.85 8.23
N LEU A 11 -6.13 -3.95 9.46
CA LEU A 11 -5.69 -3.12 10.59
C LEU A 11 -4.23 -3.42 10.95
N ALA A 12 -3.83 -4.69 10.96
CA ALA A 12 -2.44 -5.11 11.12
C ALA A 12 -1.54 -4.58 9.98
N GLY A 13 -2.02 -4.61 8.74
CA GLY A 13 -1.31 -4.07 7.58
C GLY A 13 -1.03 -2.58 7.70
N VAL A 14 -2.01 -1.78 8.10
CA VAL A 14 -1.84 -0.34 8.34
C VAL A 14 -0.81 -0.08 9.44
N LEU A 15 -0.90 -0.79 10.56
CA LEU A 15 0.07 -0.66 11.66
C LEU A 15 1.49 -1.03 11.22
N LEU A 16 1.64 -2.09 10.42
CA LEU A 16 2.93 -2.53 9.89
C LEU A 16 3.52 -1.49 8.92
N LEU A 17 2.68 -0.90 8.05
CA LEU A 17 3.10 0.18 7.15
C LEU A 17 3.60 1.39 7.93
N LEU A 18 2.81 1.85 8.92
CA LEU A 18 3.19 2.97 9.77
C LEU A 18 4.49 2.67 10.53
N LEU A 19 4.65 1.45 11.08
CA LEU A 19 5.90 1.04 11.73
C LEU A 19 7.10 1.05 10.77
N MET A 20 6.95 0.56 9.54
CA MET A 20 8.04 0.57 8.55
C MET A 20 8.45 2.00 8.18
N VAL A 21 7.47 2.90 7.99
CA VAL A 21 7.76 4.29 7.60
C VAL A 21 8.32 5.09 8.76
N ILE A 22 7.72 4.99 9.95
CA ILE A 22 8.08 5.82 11.10
C ILE A 22 9.35 5.29 11.79
N LYS A 23 9.40 3.98 12.09
CA LYS A 23 10.49 3.39 12.88
C LYS A 23 11.66 2.93 12.02
N ALA A 24 11.38 2.23 10.93
CA ALA A 24 12.43 1.71 10.05
C ALA A 24 12.91 2.75 9.00
N LYS A 25 12.29 3.93 8.94
CA LYS A 25 12.62 5.03 8.00
C LYS A 25 12.71 4.59 6.54
N VAL A 26 11.93 3.57 6.18
CA VAL A 26 11.87 3.06 4.80
C VAL A 26 11.08 4.06 3.94
N GLN A 27 11.47 4.23 2.67
CA GLN A 27 10.71 5.07 1.74
C GLN A 27 9.23 4.61 1.67
N PRO A 28 8.26 5.54 1.71
CA PRO A 28 6.83 5.18 1.77
C PRO A 28 6.40 4.22 0.68
N PHE A 29 6.89 4.39 -0.56
CA PHE A 29 6.58 3.48 -1.66
C PHE A 29 7.08 2.06 -1.46
N VAL A 30 8.29 1.89 -0.95
CA VAL A 30 8.88 0.58 -0.67
C VAL A 30 8.12 -0.09 0.47
N ALA A 31 7.79 0.65 1.53
CA ALA A 31 6.96 0.15 2.62
C ALA A 31 5.57 -0.28 2.13
N LEU A 32 4.94 0.51 1.25
CA LEU A 32 3.63 0.20 0.69
C LEU A 32 3.67 -1.07 -0.16
N LEU A 33 4.72 -1.27 -0.97
CA LEU A 33 4.92 -2.48 -1.76
C LEU A 33 5.06 -3.72 -0.88
N VAL A 34 5.92 -3.67 0.14
CA VAL A 34 6.16 -4.79 1.05
C VAL A 34 4.91 -5.14 1.85
N VAL A 35 4.25 -4.14 2.43
CA VAL A 35 3.01 -4.34 3.21
C VAL A 35 1.90 -4.88 2.32
N SER A 36 1.72 -4.33 1.11
CA SER A 36 0.67 -4.77 0.20
C SER A 36 0.87 -6.23 -0.21
N LEU A 37 2.12 -6.66 -0.43
CA LEU A 37 2.45 -8.06 -0.67
C LEU A 37 2.11 -8.94 0.53
N LEU A 38 2.57 -8.56 1.73
CA LEU A 38 2.31 -9.33 2.96
C LEU A 38 0.82 -9.47 3.25
N VAL A 39 0.05 -8.38 3.08
CA VAL A 39 -1.40 -8.35 3.27
C VAL A 39 -2.10 -9.23 2.23
N ALA A 40 -1.69 -9.19 0.96
CA ALA A 40 -2.27 -10.01 -0.09
C ALA A 40 -2.06 -11.51 0.16
N LEU A 41 -0.86 -11.88 0.62
CA LEU A 41 -0.55 -13.26 1.01
C LEU A 41 -1.34 -13.69 2.26
N ALA A 42 -1.42 -12.82 3.28
CA ALA A 42 -2.17 -13.11 4.51
C ALA A 42 -3.69 -13.20 4.28
N ALA A 43 -4.22 -12.44 3.32
CA ALA A 43 -5.62 -12.49 2.90
C ALA A 43 -5.95 -13.69 2.01
N GLY A 44 -4.96 -14.52 1.65
CA GLY A 44 -5.15 -15.72 0.84
C GLY A 44 -5.49 -15.43 -0.63
N ILE A 45 -5.04 -14.29 -1.16
CA ILE A 45 -5.27 -13.93 -2.55
C ILE A 45 -4.50 -14.90 -3.46
N PRO A 46 -5.12 -15.46 -4.52
CA PRO A 46 -4.43 -16.31 -5.48
C PRO A 46 -3.22 -15.60 -6.08
N THR A 47 -2.09 -16.29 -6.21
CA THR A 47 -0.82 -15.69 -6.68
C THR A 47 -0.93 -15.01 -8.04
N GLY A 48 -1.79 -15.51 -8.93
CA GLY A 48 -2.08 -14.88 -10.22
C GLY A 48 -2.81 -13.53 -10.13
N GLU A 49 -3.46 -13.24 -9.01
CA GLU A 49 -4.22 -12.00 -8.79
C GLU A 49 -3.51 -11.02 -7.84
N VAL A 50 -2.53 -11.49 -7.05
CA VAL A 50 -1.76 -10.66 -6.10
C VAL A 50 -1.22 -9.41 -6.78
N MET A 51 -0.53 -9.56 -7.92
CA MET A 51 0.03 -8.41 -8.64
C MET A 51 -1.04 -7.42 -9.10
N LYS A 52 -2.21 -7.90 -9.53
CA LYS A 52 -3.32 -7.05 -9.96
C LYS A 52 -3.90 -6.25 -8.81
N VAL A 53 -4.10 -6.88 -7.65
CA VAL A 53 -4.62 -6.21 -6.45
C VAL A 53 -3.61 -5.21 -5.89
N MET A 54 -2.32 -5.58 -5.84
CA MET A 54 -1.25 -4.69 -5.40
C MET A 54 -1.13 -3.45 -6.31
N THR A 55 -1.08 -3.65 -7.62
CA THR A 55 -0.98 -2.54 -8.59
C THR A 55 -2.22 -1.65 -8.60
N ALA A 56 -3.42 -2.21 -8.42
CA ALA A 56 -4.64 -1.42 -8.27
C ALA A 56 -4.60 -0.55 -7.00
N GLY A 57 -4.24 -1.13 -5.85
CA GLY A 57 -4.15 -0.40 -4.58
C GLY A 57 -3.06 0.66 -4.57
N MET A 58 -1.82 0.27 -4.94
CA MET A 58 -0.69 1.19 -5.09
C MET A 58 -0.97 2.27 -6.13
N GLY A 59 -1.55 1.90 -7.28
CA GLY A 59 -1.86 2.80 -8.38
C GLY A 59 -2.86 3.87 -8.00
N GLY A 60 -3.86 3.53 -7.16
CA GLY A 60 -4.78 4.52 -6.59
C GLY A 60 -4.07 5.56 -5.72
N VAL A 61 -3.21 5.10 -4.80
CA VAL A 61 -2.43 5.98 -3.93
C VAL A 61 -1.46 6.85 -4.75
N LEU A 62 -0.74 6.22 -5.69
CA LEU A 62 0.17 6.90 -6.61
C LEU A 62 -0.57 7.93 -7.45
N GLY A 63 -1.75 7.62 -7.97
CA GLY A 63 -2.55 8.53 -8.79
C GLY A 63 -2.94 9.80 -8.03
N SER A 64 -3.43 9.65 -6.79
CA SER A 64 -3.76 10.80 -5.93
C SER A 64 -2.54 11.66 -5.63
N VAL A 65 -1.39 11.03 -5.32
CA VAL A 65 -0.15 11.75 -5.01
C VAL A 65 0.45 12.39 -6.27
N THR A 66 0.34 11.75 -7.43
CA THR A 66 0.90 12.24 -8.70
C THR A 66 0.22 13.53 -9.15
N ILE A 67 -1.08 13.71 -8.91
CA ILE A 67 -1.76 14.98 -9.21
C ILE A 67 -1.15 16.12 -8.38
N ILE A 68 -0.94 15.89 -7.08
CA ILE A 68 -0.39 16.89 -6.16
C ILE A 68 1.05 17.24 -6.53
N ILE A 69 1.89 16.22 -6.76
CA ILE A 69 3.29 16.41 -7.15
C ILE A 69 3.39 17.04 -8.54
N GLY A 70 2.56 16.60 -9.49
CA GLY A 70 2.55 17.08 -10.87
C GLY A 70 2.14 18.55 -10.98
N LEU A 71 1.06 18.95 -10.32
CA LEU A 71 0.66 20.36 -10.24
C LEU A 71 1.71 21.20 -9.50
N GLY A 72 2.29 20.67 -8.41
CA GLY A 72 3.37 21.34 -7.69
C GLY A 72 4.62 21.56 -8.55
N ALA A 73 5.00 20.58 -9.38
CA ALA A 73 6.12 20.69 -10.30
C ALA A 73 5.88 21.74 -11.41
N MET A 74 4.64 21.88 -11.90
CA MET A 74 4.28 22.90 -12.89
C MET A 74 4.20 24.32 -12.31
N LEU A 75 3.90 24.47 -11.02
CA LEU A 75 3.91 25.77 -10.34
C LEU A 75 5.31 26.21 -9.90
N ALA A 76 6.22 25.25 -9.72
CA ALA A 76 7.59 25.47 -9.27
C ALA A 76 8.59 25.74 -10.43
N GLY A 77 8.18 25.52 -11.68
CA GLY A 77 8.94 25.87 -12.89
C GLY A 77 8.32 27.04 -13.62
#